data_AF-A0A1F5QTR1-F1
#
_entry.id   AF-A0A1F5QTR1-F1
#
_cell.length_a   1.000
_cell.length_b   1.000
_cell.length_c   1.000
_cell.angle_alpha   90.00
_cell.angle_beta   90.00
_cell.angle_gamma   90.00
#
_symmetry.space_group_name_H-M   'P 1'
#
loop_
_entity.id
_entity.type
_entity.pdbx_description
1 polymer ?
#
loop_
_entity_poly.entity_id
_entity_poly.type
_entity_poly.pdbx_seq_one_letter_code
_entity_poly.pdbx_strand_id
1 'polypeptide(L)'
;MQLSGSTRWWTVTLALTAVRAGLAAWVPLGDDEGYYWVWSRHLAAGYYEHPPLVAWLVAGSAHLFGVSLLAIRLPFVIAGTLCAVTLRALVRETTGDPRLAETSSLVAQVVPVFLGLGFLVIPDAPLLLFWLLACRAFWNMAHARGRGSSLLLGLALGGALLSKYVAALALVSAAGYALARRECGLLRGFPAACGVAALVFAPVLGWNATHGWASFRYQFLTRHDAPGFDLVRLGMFLGSQWLYLSPLLFVFVAAAGLRVGPWKPGPGARGERFLWWLGAPTAAVFLATAAFTDFKPNWPAPAYLTLIPLSLLGLERWRARALRLATWIGRITVALAVTFALVPAIHLLHPIVRLPRGADPTADMRGWPRIADQVRRALADLGPGAEAGGPFIAAGRYALASRLEFYLPGHPTTVCLNPGRDAYDDWQRLDDLRGRDFVFVASDRFPTPPQRLVAVDSSWIFTRVRTSSEAQETFGVTIYQCRGFRPADPIARFGSPRGLGSIRAAATRAHAGRPPGACLVRVLPIVHAGTRPRRSPAGAGWEEPRHEEFTPRRAWSLFNAFTEVQKGGSPRFQMEGSLRLTKPFRRELQPN
;
A
#
# COMPACT_ATOMS: atom_id res chain seq x y z
N MET A 1 -3.72 6.16 44.67
CA MET A 1 -2.58 5.24 44.44
C MET A 1 -1.91 5.64 43.12
N GLN A 2 -0.77 6.33 43.16
CA GLN A 2 -0.05 6.74 41.94
C GLN A 2 0.67 5.51 41.35
N LEU A 3 0.27 5.08 40.15
CA LEU A 3 0.92 3.98 39.44
C LEU A 3 2.36 4.36 39.08
N SER A 4 3.29 3.40 39.15
CA SER A 4 4.65 3.58 38.63
C SER A 4 4.61 3.91 37.12
N GLY A 5 5.62 4.61 36.60
CA GLY A 5 5.70 4.98 35.18
C GLY A 5 5.52 3.78 34.24
N SER A 6 6.16 2.66 34.58
CA SER A 6 6.04 1.42 33.81
C SER A 6 4.65 0.79 33.89
N THR A 7 3.98 0.86 35.04
CA THR A 7 2.61 0.34 35.18
C THR A 7 1.64 1.16 34.33
N ARG A 8 1.75 2.50 34.38
CA ARG A 8 0.94 3.39 33.55
C ARG A 8 1.12 3.12 32.06
N TRP A 9 2.36 2.90 31.61
CA TRP A 9 2.65 2.59 30.21
C TRP A 9 1.95 1.31 29.74
N TRP A 10 1.99 0.24 30.55
CA TRP A 10 1.30 -1.00 30.23
C TRP A 10 -0.21 -0.82 30.18
N THR A 11 -0.81 -0.12 31.15
CA THR A 11 -2.25 0.16 31.16
C THR A 11 -2.68 0.89 29.87
N VAL A 12 -1.95 1.93 29.46
CA VAL A 12 -2.28 2.68 28.23
C VAL A 12 -2.07 1.82 26.98
N THR A 13 -0.99 1.04 26.92
CA THR A 13 -0.71 0.15 25.77
C THR A 13 -1.77 -0.93 25.63
N LEU A 14 -2.22 -1.53 26.74
CA LEU A 14 -3.32 -2.50 26.73
C LEU A 14 -4.64 -1.87 26.31
N ALA A 15 -4.95 -0.65 26.79
CA ALA A 15 -6.13 0.09 26.36
C ALA A 15 -6.10 0.38 24.85
N LEU A 16 -4.97 0.86 24.31
CA LEU A 16 -4.81 1.11 22.88
C LEU A 16 -4.87 -0.19 22.05
N THR A 17 -4.38 -1.30 22.60
CA THR A 17 -4.53 -2.62 21.98
C THR A 17 -6.00 -3.04 21.91
N ALA A 18 -6.76 -2.83 22.98
CA ALA A 18 -8.20 -3.10 22.99
C ALA A 18 -8.95 -2.20 21.98
N VAL A 19 -8.57 -0.93 21.84
CA VAL A 19 -9.11 -0.04 20.79
C VAL A 19 -8.82 -0.60 19.40
N ARG A 20 -7.57 -1.03 19.11
CA ARG A 20 -7.23 -1.66 17.82
C ARG A 20 -8.01 -2.94 17.57
N ALA A 21 -8.19 -3.78 18.59
CA ALA A 21 -8.99 -4.99 18.47
C ALA A 21 -10.47 -4.67 18.19
N GLY A 22 -11.02 -3.63 18.83
CA GLY A 22 -12.35 -3.11 18.50
C GLY A 22 -12.44 -2.64 17.05
N LEU A 23 -11.49 -1.82 16.59
CA LEU A 23 -11.44 -1.41 15.18
C LEU A 23 -11.32 -2.61 14.23
N ALA A 24 -10.47 -3.58 14.56
CA ALA A 24 -10.28 -4.79 13.78
C ALA A 24 -11.57 -5.63 13.63
N ALA A 25 -12.41 -5.67 14.66
CA ALA A 25 -13.65 -6.42 14.65
C ALA A 25 -14.80 -5.72 13.86
N TRP A 26 -14.79 -4.39 13.78
CA TRP A 26 -15.93 -3.61 13.29
C TRP A 26 -15.71 -2.91 11.95
N VAL A 27 -14.47 -2.51 11.63
CA VAL A 27 -14.17 -1.82 10.37
C VAL A 27 -14.34 -2.81 9.21
N PRO A 28 -15.11 -2.52 8.15
CA PRO A 28 -15.21 -3.43 7.01
C PRO A 28 -13.88 -3.62 6.28
N LEU A 29 -13.80 -4.58 5.34
CA LEU A 29 -12.53 -4.85 4.64
C LEU A 29 -12.12 -3.75 3.66
N GLY A 30 -10.88 -3.29 3.79
CA GLY A 30 -10.20 -2.48 2.78
C GLY A 30 -9.88 -3.28 1.50
N ASP A 31 -9.41 -2.58 0.47
CA ASP A 31 -9.18 -3.16 -0.87
C ASP A 31 -8.23 -4.35 -0.85
N ASP A 32 -7.09 -4.18 -0.18
CA ASP A 32 -6.02 -5.18 -0.18
C ASP A 32 -6.23 -6.24 0.92
N GLU A 33 -7.04 -5.98 1.95
CA GLU A 33 -7.22 -6.91 3.08
C GLU A 33 -7.95 -8.20 2.66
N GLY A 34 -9.03 -8.05 1.89
CA GLY A 34 -9.71 -9.20 1.30
C GLY A 34 -8.75 -10.01 0.43
N TYR A 35 -7.91 -9.31 -0.35
CA TYR A 35 -6.98 -9.93 -1.26
C TYR A 35 -5.89 -10.75 -0.56
N TYR A 36 -5.29 -10.20 0.51
CA TYR A 36 -4.34 -10.96 1.33
C TYR A 36 -5.01 -12.09 2.13
N TRP A 37 -6.29 -11.97 2.45
CA TRP A 37 -7.04 -13.10 2.98
C TRP A 37 -7.24 -14.20 1.92
N VAL A 38 -7.51 -13.87 0.66
CA VAL A 38 -7.53 -14.86 -0.42
C VAL A 38 -6.17 -15.53 -0.59
N TRP A 39 -5.06 -14.80 -0.49
CA TRP A 39 -3.72 -15.41 -0.49
C TRP A 39 -3.54 -16.42 0.64
N SER A 40 -4.13 -16.17 1.81
CA SER A 40 -4.07 -17.10 2.94
C SER A 40 -4.74 -18.46 2.65
N ARG A 41 -5.64 -18.51 1.65
CA ARG A 41 -6.29 -19.72 1.15
C ARG A 41 -5.47 -20.43 0.07
N HIS A 42 -4.51 -19.73 -0.54
CA HIS A 42 -3.62 -20.20 -1.60
C HIS A 42 -2.15 -20.05 -1.17
N LEU A 43 -1.80 -20.71 -0.06
CA LEU A 43 -0.49 -20.56 0.56
C LEU A 43 0.67 -20.87 -0.40
N ALA A 44 1.48 -19.86 -0.67
CA ALA A 44 2.70 -19.95 -1.45
C ALA A 44 3.91 -19.38 -0.69
N ALA A 45 5.10 -19.66 -1.20
CA ALA A 45 6.36 -19.10 -0.70
C ALA A 45 6.67 -17.69 -1.25
N GLY A 46 5.83 -17.18 -2.14
CA GLY A 46 5.85 -15.81 -2.66
C GLY A 46 4.59 -15.55 -3.48
N TYR A 47 4.32 -14.28 -3.76
CA TYR A 47 3.22 -13.85 -4.63
C TYR A 47 3.73 -12.77 -5.58
N TYR A 48 2.99 -12.50 -6.66
CA TYR A 48 3.39 -11.52 -7.68
C TYR A 48 3.76 -10.17 -7.05
N GLU A 49 2.96 -9.65 -6.12
CA GLU A 49 3.18 -8.33 -5.55
C GLU A 49 4.06 -8.35 -4.31
N HIS A 50 3.99 -9.36 -3.45
CA HIS A 50 4.63 -9.32 -2.12
C HIS A 50 5.17 -10.68 -1.63
N PRO A 51 6.13 -10.66 -0.70
CA PRO A 51 6.51 -11.81 0.14
C PRO A 51 5.33 -12.41 0.92
N PRO A 52 5.46 -13.63 1.45
CA PRO A 52 4.29 -14.42 1.83
C PRO A 52 3.81 -14.23 3.28
N LEU A 53 4.55 -13.55 4.15
CA LEU A 53 4.28 -13.57 5.59
C LEU A 53 2.90 -13.01 5.96
N VAL A 54 2.38 -12.02 5.22
CA VAL A 54 1.02 -11.51 5.42
C VAL A 54 -0.02 -12.63 5.29
N ALA A 55 0.10 -13.47 4.25
CA ALA A 55 -0.80 -14.58 3.99
C ALA A 55 -0.64 -15.69 5.03
N TRP A 56 0.60 -15.99 5.44
CA TRP A 56 0.89 -17.01 6.45
C TRP A 56 0.32 -16.66 7.82
N LEU A 57 0.45 -15.40 8.24
CA LEU A 57 -0.13 -14.91 9.49
C LEU A 57 -1.66 -14.99 9.47
N VAL A 58 -2.28 -14.57 8.36
CA VAL A 58 -3.74 -14.65 8.20
C VAL A 58 -4.20 -16.10 8.21
N ALA A 59 -3.52 -17.01 7.51
CA ALA A 59 -3.88 -18.43 7.44
C ALA A 59 -3.79 -19.09 8.81
N GLY A 60 -2.69 -18.86 9.54
CA GLY A 60 -2.53 -19.39 10.89
C GLY A 60 -3.62 -18.89 11.84
N SER A 61 -3.97 -17.60 11.77
CA SER A 61 -5.02 -17.04 12.60
C SER A 61 -6.42 -17.54 12.22
N ALA A 62 -6.73 -17.61 10.93
CA ALA A 62 -8.00 -18.11 10.44
C ALA A 62 -8.18 -19.61 10.73
N HIS A 63 -7.10 -20.39 10.73
CA HIS A 63 -7.10 -21.80 11.13
C HIS A 63 -7.44 -21.97 12.62
N LEU A 64 -6.88 -21.12 13.48
CA LEU A 64 -7.06 -21.21 14.94
C LEU A 64 -8.39 -20.63 15.43
N PHE A 65 -8.87 -19.55 14.81
CA PHE A 65 -10.01 -18.77 15.30
C PHE A 65 -11.20 -18.71 14.33
N GLY A 66 -11.11 -19.43 13.20
CA GLY A 66 -12.10 -19.35 12.12
C GLY A 66 -11.99 -18.06 11.29
N VAL A 67 -12.89 -17.91 10.33
CA VAL A 67 -12.93 -16.73 9.45
C VAL A 67 -13.84 -15.66 10.04
N SER A 68 -13.25 -14.53 10.42
CA SER A 68 -13.96 -13.30 10.82
C SER A 68 -13.05 -12.09 10.61
N LEU A 69 -13.63 -10.88 10.61
CA LEU A 69 -12.85 -9.64 10.51
C LEU A 69 -11.76 -9.54 11.58
N LEU A 70 -12.10 -9.88 12.82
CA LEU A 70 -11.15 -9.88 13.93
C LEU A 70 -10.10 -10.98 13.77
N ALA A 71 -10.50 -12.20 13.43
CA ALA A 71 -9.59 -13.33 13.33
C ALA A 71 -8.48 -13.07 12.30
N ILE A 72 -8.81 -12.57 11.11
CA ILE A 72 -7.80 -12.31 10.07
C ILE A 72 -6.87 -11.14 10.43
N ARG A 73 -7.32 -10.22 11.30
CA ARG A 73 -6.58 -9.01 11.73
C ARG A 73 -5.83 -9.19 13.05
N LEU A 74 -6.13 -10.21 13.84
CA LEU A 74 -5.55 -10.44 15.17
C LEU A 74 -4.00 -10.48 15.16
N PRO A 75 -3.33 -11.13 14.19
CA PRO A 75 -1.86 -11.10 14.12
C PRO A 75 -1.29 -9.69 13.95
N PHE A 76 -2.01 -8.81 13.26
CA PHE A 76 -1.62 -7.43 12.98
C PHE A 76 -1.83 -6.54 14.21
N VAL A 77 -2.90 -6.77 14.97
CA VAL A 77 -3.11 -6.17 16.31
C VAL A 77 -1.96 -6.54 17.24
N ILE A 78 -1.60 -7.83 17.30
CA ILE A 78 -0.47 -8.31 18.10
C ILE A 78 0.83 -7.67 17.63
N ALA A 79 1.09 -7.64 16.30
CA ALA A 79 2.28 -7.03 15.74
C ALA A 79 2.37 -5.53 16.08
N GLY A 80 1.26 -4.80 16.04
CA GLY A 80 1.20 -3.38 16.43
C GLY A 80 1.56 -3.17 17.91
N THR A 81 1.07 -4.02 18.80
CA THR A 81 1.42 -3.98 20.23
C THR A 81 2.88 -4.35 20.47
N LEU A 82 3.39 -5.38 19.80
CA LEU A 82 4.79 -5.78 19.88
C LEU A 82 5.73 -4.72 19.29
N CYS A 83 5.30 -3.97 18.26
CA CYS A 83 6.03 -2.79 17.77
C CYS A 83 6.21 -1.77 18.89
N ALA A 84 5.16 -1.45 19.64
CA ALA A 84 5.23 -0.48 20.74
C ALA A 84 6.18 -0.94 21.86
N VAL A 85 6.10 -2.22 22.25
CA VAL A 85 6.99 -2.84 23.24
C VAL A 85 8.44 -2.80 22.78
N THR A 86 8.70 -3.19 21.52
CA THR A 86 10.05 -3.26 20.96
C THR A 86 10.64 -1.86 20.78
N LEU A 87 9.84 -0.89 20.35
CA LEU A 87 10.26 0.51 20.25
C LEU A 87 10.63 1.09 21.62
N ARG A 88 9.83 0.84 22.66
CA ARG A 88 10.16 1.24 24.04
C ARG A 88 11.50 0.64 24.47
N ALA A 89 11.71 -0.66 24.24
CA ALA A 89 12.96 -1.32 24.59
C ALA A 89 14.15 -0.73 23.83
N LEU A 90 14.03 -0.56 22.50
CA LEU A 90 15.07 0.01 21.64
C LEU A 90 15.47 1.43 22.09
N VAL A 91 14.49 2.30 22.33
CA VAL A 91 14.76 3.68 22.76
C VAL A 91 15.44 3.69 24.11
N ARG A 92 14.96 2.90 25.07
CA ARG A 92 15.58 2.80 26.41
C ARG A 92 17.03 2.29 26.33
N GLU A 93 17.30 1.31 25.47
CA GLU A 93 18.63 0.72 25.30
C GLU A 93 19.60 1.65 24.57
N THR A 94 19.10 2.50 23.68
CA THR A 94 19.91 3.41 22.85
C THR A 94 20.18 4.76 23.52
N THR A 95 19.21 5.31 24.25
CA THR A 95 19.32 6.63 24.88
C THR A 95 19.54 6.57 26.39
N GLY A 96 19.23 5.46 27.04
CA GLY A 96 19.25 5.34 28.50
C GLY A 96 18.09 6.07 29.20
N ASP A 97 17.15 6.66 28.46
CA ASP A 97 16.05 7.46 29.00
C ASP A 97 14.71 6.67 29.01
N PRO A 98 14.21 6.25 30.19
CA PRO A 98 12.94 5.55 30.30
C PRO A 98 11.72 6.40 29.93
N ARG A 99 11.76 7.72 30.19
CA ARG A 99 10.63 8.63 29.92
C ARG A 99 10.49 8.86 28.43
N LEU A 100 11.61 9.05 27.73
CA LEU A 100 11.62 9.14 26.27
C LEU A 100 11.09 7.82 25.67
N ALA A 101 11.58 6.68 26.15
CA ALA A 101 11.14 5.36 25.67
C ALA A 101 9.63 5.13 25.83
N GLU A 102 9.07 5.48 26.98
CA GLU A 102 7.63 5.39 27.24
C GLU A 102 6.85 6.38 26.37
N THR A 103 7.27 7.63 26.29
CA THR A 103 6.57 8.67 25.54
C THR A 103 6.59 8.39 24.03
N SER A 104 7.76 8.05 23.46
CA SER A 104 7.90 7.78 22.03
C SER A 104 7.08 6.58 21.58
N SER A 105 7.05 5.51 22.37
CA SER A 105 6.24 4.32 22.06
C SER A 105 4.75 4.58 22.18
N LEU A 106 4.30 5.38 23.16
CA LEU A 106 2.89 5.78 23.26
C LEU A 106 2.47 6.73 22.11
N VAL A 107 3.32 7.70 21.76
CA VAL A 107 3.09 8.59 20.61
C VAL A 107 2.98 7.77 19.33
N ALA A 108 3.93 6.87 19.06
CA ALA A 108 3.88 6.01 17.89
C ALA A 108 2.57 5.22 17.81
N GLN A 109 1.99 4.78 18.92
CA GLN A 109 0.74 4.03 18.93
C GLN A 109 -0.50 4.84 18.50
N VAL A 110 -0.50 6.15 18.70
CA VAL A 110 -1.64 7.03 18.38
C VAL A 110 -1.45 7.83 17.11
N VAL A 111 -0.26 7.79 16.50
CA VAL A 111 0.01 8.40 15.21
C VAL A 111 -0.82 7.69 14.12
N PRO A 112 -1.56 8.41 13.25
CA PRO A 112 -2.53 7.83 12.33
C PRO A 112 -1.99 6.65 11.49
N VAL A 113 -0.79 6.77 10.92
CA VAL A 113 -0.20 5.68 10.12
C VAL A 113 -0.05 4.41 10.96
N PHE A 114 0.51 4.49 12.16
CA PHE A 114 0.75 3.32 13.00
C PHE A 114 -0.50 2.79 13.68
N LEU A 115 -1.51 3.64 13.92
CA LEU A 115 -2.80 3.15 14.38
C LEU A 115 -3.43 2.23 13.31
N GLY A 116 -3.49 2.69 12.06
CA GLY A 116 -4.03 1.91 10.94
C GLY A 116 -3.20 0.67 10.63
N LEU A 117 -1.89 0.82 10.45
CA LEU A 117 -0.97 -0.30 10.23
C LEU A 117 -0.99 -1.31 11.39
N GLY A 118 -1.39 -0.89 12.58
CA GLY A 118 -1.46 -1.74 13.77
C GLY A 118 -2.67 -2.67 13.82
N PHE A 119 -3.54 -2.71 12.81
CA PHE A 119 -4.63 -3.70 12.76
C PHE A 119 -5.03 -4.15 11.35
N LEU A 120 -4.72 -3.37 10.31
CA LEU A 120 -5.06 -3.74 8.93
C LEU A 120 -4.25 -4.94 8.45
N VAL A 121 -4.89 -5.81 7.65
CA VAL A 121 -4.23 -6.95 7.00
C VAL A 121 -3.40 -6.45 5.83
N ILE A 122 -2.16 -6.05 6.10
CA ILE A 122 -1.20 -5.56 5.09
C ILE A 122 0.23 -5.95 5.46
N PRO A 123 1.15 -6.06 4.47
CA PRO A 123 2.51 -6.53 4.73
C PRO A 123 3.33 -5.60 5.63
N ASP A 124 2.89 -4.35 5.80
CA ASP A 124 3.59 -3.33 6.57
C ASP A 124 3.60 -3.62 8.08
N ALA A 125 2.57 -4.22 8.68
CA ALA A 125 2.56 -4.48 10.13
C ALA A 125 3.67 -5.45 10.58
N PRO A 126 3.81 -6.66 9.97
CA PRO A 126 4.93 -7.53 10.31
C PRO A 126 6.28 -6.92 9.92
N LEU A 127 6.36 -6.17 8.81
CA LEU A 127 7.57 -5.43 8.43
C LEU A 127 8.04 -4.51 9.56
N LEU A 128 7.16 -3.69 10.14
CA LEU A 128 7.51 -2.74 11.20
C LEU A 128 8.02 -3.45 12.46
N LEU A 129 7.41 -4.57 12.84
CA LEU A 129 7.85 -5.37 13.99
C LEU A 129 9.25 -5.94 13.74
N PHE A 130 9.43 -6.64 12.64
CA PHE A 130 10.71 -7.26 12.30
C PHE A 130 11.80 -6.22 12.03
N TRP A 131 11.45 -5.05 11.50
CA TRP A 131 12.35 -3.91 11.37
C TRP A 131 12.86 -3.43 12.73
N LEU A 132 11.98 -3.24 13.73
CA LEU A 132 12.41 -2.86 15.08
C LEU A 132 13.23 -3.93 15.78
N LEU A 133 12.87 -5.20 15.61
CA LEU A 133 13.64 -6.33 16.12
C LEU A 133 15.05 -6.35 15.50
N ALA A 134 15.15 -6.11 14.19
CA ALA A 134 16.43 -6.00 13.49
C ALA A 134 17.24 -4.80 14.02
N CYS A 135 16.62 -3.63 14.20
CA CYS A 135 17.26 -2.46 14.79
C CYS A 135 17.81 -2.75 16.19
N ARG A 136 17.02 -3.42 17.04
CA ARG A 136 17.43 -3.76 18.42
C ARG A 136 18.52 -4.83 18.44
N ALA A 137 18.41 -5.86 17.62
CA ALA A 137 19.45 -6.89 17.49
C ALA A 137 20.76 -6.30 16.95
N PHE A 138 20.68 -5.37 15.99
CA PHE A 138 21.84 -4.65 15.47
C PHE A 138 22.49 -3.77 16.55
N TRP A 139 21.70 -3.06 17.36
CA TRP A 139 22.22 -2.31 18.50
C TRP A 139 22.97 -3.19 19.50
N ASN A 140 22.39 -4.34 19.85
CA ASN A 140 22.99 -5.29 20.79
C ASN A 140 24.28 -5.90 20.24
N MET A 141 24.28 -6.31 18.97
CA MET A 141 25.49 -6.76 18.28
C MET A 141 26.57 -5.66 18.29
N ALA A 142 26.17 -4.41 18.06
CA ALA A 142 27.07 -3.27 18.03
C ALA A 142 27.75 -2.91 19.35
N HIS A 143 27.20 -3.41 20.45
CA HIS A 143 27.70 -3.16 21.79
C HIS A 143 28.18 -4.45 22.47
N ALA A 144 28.42 -5.51 21.69
CA ALA A 144 28.84 -6.83 22.18
C ALA A 144 27.91 -7.38 23.30
N ARG A 145 26.61 -7.05 23.23
CA ARG A 145 25.60 -7.51 24.17
C ARG A 145 24.95 -8.79 23.63
N GLY A 146 25.06 -9.88 24.39
CA GLY A 146 24.40 -11.16 24.10
C GLY A 146 25.13 -12.03 23.06
N ARG A 147 25.31 -13.33 23.36
CA ARG A 147 26.04 -14.30 22.51
C ARG A 147 25.28 -14.76 21.24
N GLY A 148 24.12 -14.20 20.95
CA GLY A 148 23.26 -14.59 19.81
C GLY A 148 22.79 -13.43 18.93
N SER A 149 23.36 -12.23 19.07
CA SER A 149 22.83 -11.02 18.44
C SER A 149 22.90 -11.06 16.90
N SER A 150 23.89 -11.74 16.32
CA SER A 150 23.95 -11.96 14.85
C SER A 150 22.84 -12.89 14.36
N LEU A 151 22.53 -13.96 15.11
CA LEU A 151 21.43 -14.86 14.79
C LEU A 151 20.09 -14.12 14.87
N LEU A 152 19.85 -13.39 15.97
CA LEU A 152 18.62 -12.60 16.14
C LEU A 152 18.47 -11.53 15.07
N LEU A 153 19.58 -10.87 14.69
CA LEU A 153 19.58 -9.89 13.60
C LEU A 153 19.20 -10.56 12.27
N GLY A 154 19.78 -11.71 11.96
CA GLY A 154 19.47 -12.46 10.74
C GLY A 154 18.02 -12.95 10.69
N LEU A 155 17.50 -13.50 11.79
CA LEU A 155 16.09 -13.90 11.90
C LEU A 155 15.15 -12.70 11.72
N ALA A 156 15.48 -11.56 12.33
CA ALA A 156 14.66 -10.37 12.21
C ALA A 156 14.69 -9.77 10.80
N LEU A 157 15.86 -9.69 10.16
CA LEU A 157 15.99 -9.24 8.77
C LEU A 157 15.28 -10.20 7.80
N GLY A 158 15.41 -11.51 8.02
CA GLY A 158 14.68 -12.53 7.27
C GLY A 158 13.17 -12.35 7.39
N GLY A 159 12.64 -12.19 8.61
CA GLY A 159 11.22 -11.91 8.85
C GLY A 159 10.74 -10.60 8.22
N ALA A 160 11.58 -9.56 8.23
CA ALA A 160 11.28 -8.29 7.57
C ALA A 160 11.22 -8.46 6.04
N LEU A 161 12.15 -9.20 5.44
CA LEU A 161 12.16 -9.53 4.01
C LEU A 161 10.99 -10.44 3.60
N LEU A 162 10.61 -11.38 4.46
CA LEU A 162 9.38 -12.19 4.31
C LEU A 162 8.10 -11.36 4.43
N SER A 163 8.18 -10.13 4.95
CA SER A 163 7.08 -9.17 4.97
C SER A 163 7.06 -8.31 3.71
N LYS A 164 8.16 -7.63 3.40
CA LYS A 164 8.24 -6.66 2.28
C LYS A 164 9.69 -6.46 1.85
N TYR A 165 9.93 -6.43 0.53
CA TYR A 165 11.28 -6.26 -0.03
C TYR A 165 11.97 -4.95 0.37
N VAL A 166 11.20 -3.92 0.71
CA VAL A 166 11.69 -2.64 1.28
C VAL A 166 12.56 -2.86 2.52
N ALA A 167 12.42 -3.98 3.24
CA ALA A 167 13.27 -4.35 4.37
C ALA A 167 14.77 -4.37 4.03
N ALA A 168 15.15 -4.53 2.76
CA ALA A 168 16.55 -4.42 2.33
C ALA A 168 17.18 -3.05 2.67
N LEU A 169 16.37 -1.98 2.79
CA LEU A 169 16.85 -0.68 3.24
C LEU A 169 17.37 -0.69 4.68
N ALA A 170 16.91 -1.61 5.54
CA ALA A 170 17.45 -1.76 6.89
C ALA A 170 18.93 -2.15 6.86
N LEU A 171 19.34 -2.98 5.89
CA LEU A 171 20.74 -3.36 5.69
C LEU A 171 21.58 -2.16 5.27
N VAL A 172 21.07 -1.34 4.35
CA VAL A 172 21.75 -0.11 3.89
C VAL A 172 21.91 0.87 5.05
N SER A 173 20.86 1.07 5.85
CA SER A 173 20.90 1.89 7.06
C SER A 173 21.91 1.38 8.10
N ALA A 174 21.94 0.06 8.35
CA ALA A 174 22.89 -0.56 9.27
C ALA A 174 24.35 -0.41 8.79
N ALA A 175 24.59 -0.65 7.50
CA ALA A 175 25.90 -0.47 6.88
C ALA A 175 26.35 1.01 6.94
N GLY A 176 25.45 1.95 6.63
CA GLY A 176 25.71 3.38 6.74
C GLY A 176 26.11 3.81 8.15
N TYR A 177 25.43 3.30 9.18
CA TYR A 177 25.82 3.53 10.57
C TYR A 177 27.22 2.98 10.89
N ALA A 178 27.51 1.74 10.49
CA ALA A 178 28.79 1.10 10.77
C ALA A 178 29.97 1.84 10.10
N LEU A 179 29.79 2.24 8.83
CA LEU A 179 30.76 3.03 8.07
C LEU A 179 30.97 4.41 8.69
N ALA A 180 29.89 5.12 9.05
CA ALA A 180 29.97 6.43 9.68
C ALA A 180 30.69 6.40 11.04
N ARG A 181 30.65 5.27 11.75
CA ARG A 181 31.34 5.06 13.02
C ARG A 181 32.78 4.57 12.88
N ARG A 182 33.20 4.16 11.67
CA ARG A 182 34.47 3.43 11.42
C ARG A 182 34.64 2.21 12.33
N GLU A 183 33.53 1.63 12.80
CA GLU A 183 33.51 0.52 13.74
C GLU A 183 33.52 -0.80 12.95
N CYS A 184 34.62 -1.12 12.25
CA CYS A 184 34.72 -2.32 11.39
C CYS A 184 34.48 -3.64 12.15
N GLY A 185 34.66 -3.65 13.48
CA GLY A 185 34.30 -4.79 14.34
C GLY A 185 32.82 -5.18 14.26
N LEU A 186 31.94 -4.22 13.93
CA LEU A 186 30.51 -4.45 13.66
C LEU A 186 30.27 -5.39 12.49
N LEU A 187 31.18 -5.40 11.52
CA LEU A 187 31.08 -6.20 10.31
C LEU A 187 31.43 -7.67 10.57
N ARG A 188 32.00 -8.04 11.72
CA ARG A 188 32.36 -9.44 11.99
C ARG A 188 31.14 -10.35 12.15
N GLY A 189 30.10 -9.87 12.84
CA GLY A 189 28.85 -10.62 13.04
C GLY A 189 27.83 -10.45 11.90
N PHE A 190 28.09 -9.50 10.98
CA PHE A 190 27.15 -9.14 9.93
C PHE A 190 27.01 -10.22 8.83
N PRO A 191 28.09 -10.89 8.36
CA PRO A 191 27.97 -12.01 7.43
C PRO A 191 27.10 -13.15 7.98
N ALA A 192 27.24 -13.50 9.26
CA ALA A 192 26.41 -14.53 9.89
C ALA A 192 24.93 -14.11 9.92
N ALA A 193 24.64 -12.85 10.25
CA ALA A 193 23.28 -12.32 10.18
C ALA A 193 22.71 -12.35 8.76
N CYS A 194 23.48 -11.94 7.76
CA CYS A 194 23.09 -11.99 6.34
C CYS A 194 22.85 -13.44 5.88
N GLY A 195 23.69 -14.39 6.29
CA GLY A 195 23.51 -15.81 6.00
C GLY A 195 22.20 -16.36 6.56
N VAL A 196 21.90 -16.06 7.83
CA VAL A 196 20.62 -16.45 8.46
C VAL A 196 19.44 -15.77 7.77
N ALA A 197 19.54 -14.47 7.46
CA ALA A 197 18.48 -13.75 6.75
C ALA A 197 18.21 -14.36 5.36
N ALA A 198 19.27 -14.74 4.64
CA ALA A 198 19.18 -15.40 3.34
C ALA A 198 18.52 -16.79 3.47
N LEU A 199 18.84 -17.57 4.51
CA LEU A 199 18.20 -18.86 4.77
C LEU A 199 16.70 -18.70 5.05
N VAL A 200 16.31 -17.73 5.88
CA VAL A 200 14.91 -17.44 6.18
C VAL A 200 14.16 -16.96 4.92
N PHE A 201 14.83 -16.17 4.08
CA PHE A 201 14.26 -15.63 2.85
C PHE A 201 14.36 -16.59 1.64
N ALA A 202 15.08 -17.70 1.76
CA ALA A 202 15.32 -18.65 0.68
C ALA A 202 14.05 -19.18 0.00
N PRO A 203 12.93 -19.47 0.71
CA PRO A 203 11.70 -19.90 0.06
C PRO A 203 11.16 -18.88 -0.96
N VAL A 204 11.31 -17.57 -0.70
CA VAL A 204 10.88 -16.50 -1.61
C VAL A 204 11.76 -16.45 -2.87
N LEU A 205 13.06 -16.72 -2.71
CA LEU A 205 14.00 -16.82 -3.82
C LEU A 205 13.67 -18.03 -4.70
N GLY A 206 13.41 -19.18 -4.08
CA GLY A 206 12.99 -20.41 -4.78
C GLY A 206 11.70 -20.20 -5.56
N TRP A 207 10.67 -19.61 -4.93
CA TRP A 207 9.41 -19.29 -5.60
C TRP A 207 9.62 -18.34 -6.78
N ASN A 208 10.37 -17.24 -6.61
CA ASN A 208 10.63 -16.34 -7.73
C ASN A 208 11.38 -17.04 -8.86
N ALA A 209 12.37 -17.88 -8.56
CA ALA A 209 13.12 -18.61 -9.58
C ALA A 209 12.23 -19.53 -10.43
N THR A 210 11.25 -20.21 -9.81
CA THR A 210 10.30 -21.07 -10.53
C THR A 210 9.17 -20.30 -11.22
N HIS A 211 8.98 -19.01 -10.90
CA HIS A 211 7.95 -18.14 -11.48
C HIS A 211 8.54 -17.03 -12.37
N GLY A 212 9.70 -17.27 -12.99
CA GLY A 212 10.30 -16.35 -13.95
C GLY A 212 10.71 -14.99 -13.35
N TRP A 213 11.06 -14.98 -12.07
CA TRP A 213 11.38 -13.81 -11.26
C TRP A 213 10.25 -12.77 -11.20
N ALA A 214 9.01 -13.25 -11.31
CA ALA A 214 7.76 -12.48 -11.36
C ALA A 214 7.75 -11.27 -10.42
N SER A 215 7.95 -11.51 -9.11
CA SER A 215 7.80 -10.46 -8.11
C SER A 215 8.93 -9.46 -8.14
N PHE A 216 10.17 -9.91 -8.31
CA PHE A 216 11.32 -9.00 -8.44
C PHE A 216 11.25 -8.15 -9.69
N ARG A 217 10.86 -8.74 -10.83
CA ARG A 217 10.65 -7.98 -12.07
C ARG A 217 9.56 -6.95 -11.90
N TYR A 218 8.46 -7.30 -11.25
CA TYR A 218 7.43 -6.34 -10.90
C TYR A 218 8.01 -5.19 -10.08
N GLN A 219 8.62 -5.48 -8.93
CA GLN A 219 9.10 -4.47 -7.99
C GLN A 219 10.17 -3.53 -8.56
N PHE A 220 11.12 -4.07 -9.32
CA PHE A 220 12.30 -3.32 -9.75
C PHE A 220 12.28 -2.85 -11.20
N LEU A 221 11.44 -3.44 -12.06
CA LEU A 221 11.44 -3.13 -13.50
C LEU A 221 10.11 -2.54 -13.98
N THR A 222 8.96 -3.11 -13.60
CA THR A 222 7.67 -2.75 -14.24
C THR A 222 6.68 -2.04 -13.31
N ARG A 223 6.93 -2.00 -12.00
CA ARG A 223 6.06 -1.30 -11.03
C ARG A 223 6.08 0.21 -11.24
N HIS A 224 7.15 0.74 -11.81
CA HIS A 224 7.43 2.16 -11.95
C HIS A 224 7.67 2.54 -13.42
N ASP A 225 6.77 2.12 -14.30
CA ASP A 225 6.85 2.45 -15.73
C ASP A 225 6.78 3.97 -15.96
N ALA A 226 7.64 4.47 -16.85
CA ALA A 226 7.78 5.89 -17.22
C ALA A 226 8.10 6.85 -16.04
N PRO A 227 9.23 6.67 -15.33
CA PRO A 227 9.63 7.58 -14.26
C PRO A 227 9.90 8.98 -14.84
N GLY A 228 9.29 9.99 -14.24
CA GLY A 228 9.44 11.39 -14.65
C GLY A 228 9.26 12.32 -13.46
N PHE A 229 10.09 13.35 -13.35
CA PHE A 229 10.00 14.29 -12.23
C PHE A 229 8.64 15.00 -12.23
N ASP A 230 7.97 15.01 -11.07
CA ASP A 230 6.67 15.66 -10.88
C ASP A 230 6.60 16.34 -9.51
N LEU A 231 6.54 17.67 -9.52
CA LEU A 231 6.47 18.48 -8.31
C LEU A 231 5.11 18.36 -7.61
N VAL A 232 4.03 18.15 -8.36
CA VAL A 232 2.68 17.96 -7.80
C VAL A 232 2.68 16.66 -7.01
N ARG A 233 3.19 15.57 -7.60
CA ARG A 233 3.29 14.27 -6.92
C ARG A 233 4.18 14.34 -5.67
N LEU A 234 5.31 15.04 -5.74
CA LEU A 234 6.14 15.28 -4.56
C LEU A 234 5.40 16.07 -3.48
N GLY A 235 4.70 17.15 -3.85
CA GLY A 235 3.85 17.91 -2.93
C GLY A 235 2.74 17.04 -2.32
N MET A 236 2.19 16.12 -3.10
CA MET A 236 1.18 15.18 -2.63
C MET A 236 1.74 14.16 -1.63
N PHE A 237 2.94 13.67 -1.90
CA PHE A 237 3.67 12.83 -0.95
C PHE A 237 3.87 13.56 0.37
N LEU A 238 4.40 14.79 0.35
CA LEU A 238 4.62 15.59 1.55
C LEU A 238 3.30 15.86 2.32
N GLY A 239 2.22 16.22 1.61
CA GLY A 239 0.90 16.37 2.21
C GLY A 239 0.39 15.10 2.88
N SER A 240 0.65 13.94 2.27
CA SER A 240 0.26 12.65 2.84
C SER A 240 1.06 12.32 4.11
N GLN A 241 2.36 12.62 4.13
CA GLN A 241 3.20 12.41 5.31
C GLN A 241 2.83 13.35 6.46
N TRP A 242 2.46 14.59 6.15
CA TRP A 242 1.93 15.57 7.11
C TRP A 242 0.66 15.07 7.80
N LEU A 243 -0.25 14.44 7.04
CA LEU A 243 -1.46 13.83 7.58
C LEU A 243 -1.16 12.54 8.37
N TYR A 244 -0.31 11.67 7.83
CA TYR A 244 0.00 10.35 8.40
C TYR A 244 0.73 10.44 9.74
N LEU A 245 1.61 11.43 9.90
CA LEU A 245 2.32 11.68 11.16
C LEU A 245 1.55 12.54 12.15
N SER A 246 0.50 13.22 11.70
CA SER A 246 -0.05 14.46 12.27
C SER A 246 0.82 15.71 11.98
N PRO A 247 0.18 16.88 11.79
CA PRO A 247 0.85 18.10 11.31
C PRO A 247 2.08 18.51 12.10
N LEU A 248 1.95 18.51 13.42
CA LEU A 248 2.97 19.02 14.32
C LEU A 248 4.13 18.03 14.47
N LEU A 249 3.83 16.74 14.52
CA LEU A 249 4.87 15.71 14.59
C LEU A 249 5.66 15.63 13.28
N PHE A 250 5.02 15.82 12.12
CA PHE A 250 5.72 15.90 10.83
C PHE A 250 6.83 16.96 10.84
N VAL A 251 6.54 18.17 11.33
CA VAL A 251 7.53 19.25 11.43
C VAL A 251 8.69 18.85 12.35
N PHE A 252 8.41 18.20 13.48
CA PHE A 252 9.47 17.77 14.39
C PHE A 252 10.31 16.62 13.85
N VAL A 253 9.70 15.65 13.17
CA VAL A 253 10.41 14.56 12.50
C VAL A 253 11.31 15.12 11.41
N ALA A 254 10.83 16.05 10.58
CA ALA A 254 11.63 16.72 9.56
C ALA A 254 12.79 17.52 10.19
N ALA A 255 12.51 18.31 11.23
CA ALA A 255 13.54 19.06 11.94
C ALA A 255 14.59 18.14 12.59
N ALA A 256 14.17 16.99 13.13
CA ALA A 256 15.08 16.01 13.75
C ALA A 256 16.01 15.38 12.71
N GLY A 257 15.46 14.98 11.56
CA GLY A 257 16.22 14.47 10.43
C GLY A 257 17.29 15.44 9.94
N LEU A 258 17.01 16.75 9.96
CA LEU A 258 17.96 17.79 9.51
C LEU A 258 18.94 18.25 10.60
N ARG A 259 18.49 18.42 11.85
CA ARG A 259 19.25 19.12 12.90
C ARG A 259 19.96 18.22 13.92
N VAL A 260 19.50 16.98 14.08
CA VAL A 260 20.06 15.95 14.98
C VAL A 260 20.87 14.91 14.19
N GLY A 261 21.17 15.21 12.91
CA GLY A 261 21.94 14.33 12.03
C GLY A 261 23.34 13.96 12.55
N PRO A 262 24.02 13.00 11.89
CA PRO A 262 25.19 12.31 12.43
C PRO A 262 26.43 13.19 12.59
N TRP A 263 26.34 14.43 12.11
CA TRP A 263 27.40 15.39 11.93
C TRP A 263 27.72 16.21 13.19
N LYS A 264 26.92 16.10 14.27
CA LYS A 264 27.16 16.87 15.51
C LYS A 264 27.88 16.04 16.60
N PRO A 265 29.06 16.47 17.06
CA PRO A 265 29.71 15.90 18.23
C PRO A 265 28.94 16.27 19.51
N GLY A 266 28.79 15.33 20.45
CA GLY A 266 28.20 15.60 21.76
C GLY A 266 28.12 14.36 22.66
N PRO A 267 28.12 14.52 24.00
CA PRO A 267 27.82 13.44 24.94
C PRO A 267 26.40 12.89 24.69
N GLY A 268 26.23 11.57 24.62
CA GLY A 268 24.93 10.93 24.31
C GLY A 268 24.64 10.69 22.81
N ALA A 269 25.46 11.22 21.91
CA ALA A 269 25.19 11.19 20.46
C ALA A 269 25.24 9.78 19.80
N ARG A 270 25.66 8.71 20.50
CA ARG A 270 25.76 7.36 19.89
C ARG A 270 24.38 6.77 19.58
N GLY A 271 23.45 6.82 20.53
CA GLY A 271 22.08 6.34 20.34
C GLY A 271 21.31 7.19 19.33
N GLU A 272 21.48 8.51 19.37
CA GLU A 272 20.87 9.43 18.41
C GLU A 272 21.32 9.18 16.98
N ARG A 273 22.63 9.05 16.76
CA ARG A 273 23.19 8.69 15.46
C ARG A 273 22.63 7.37 14.95
N PHE A 274 22.48 6.41 15.86
CA PHE A 274 21.92 5.11 15.52
C PHE A 274 20.46 5.23 15.04
N LEU A 275 19.61 5.90 15.83
CA LEU A 275 18.21 6.15 15.47
C LEU A 275 18.09 6.93 14.15
N TRP A 276 18.96 7.92 13.94
CA TRP A 276 19.00 8.69 12.70
C TRP A 276 19.36 7.82 11.49
N TRP A 277 20.43 7.01 11.56
CA TRP A 277 20.86 6.18 10.45
C TRP A 277 19.84 5.09 10.09
N LEU A 278 19.07 4.61 11.05
CA LEU A 278 18.01 3.63 10.81
C LEU A 278 16.73 4.23 10.22
N GLY A 279 16.55 5.56 10.32
CA GLY A 279 15.33 6.23 9.85
C GLY A 279 15.55 7.12 8.64
N ALA A 280 16.49 8.06 8.73
CA ALA A 280 16.65 9.14 7.75
C ALA A 280 16.98 8.65 6.33
N PRO A 281 17.87 7.66 6.11
CA PRO A 281 18.12 7.13 4.76
C PRO A 281 16.86 6.54 4.12
N THR A 282 16.10 5.74 4.87
CA THR A 282 14.83 5.17 4.40
C THR A 282 13.80 6.25 4.06
N ALA A 283 13.66 7.28 4.90
CA ALA A 283 12.79 8.42 4.60
C ALA A 283 13.25 9.19 3.35
N ALA A 284 14.57 9.38 3.19
CA ALA A 284 15.14 10.08 2.04
C ALA A 284 14.94 9.31 0.73
N VAL A 285 15.10 7.98 0.74
CA VAL A 285 14.80 7.13 -0.41
C VAL A 285 13.35 7.34 -0.85
N PHE A 286 12.38 7.25 0.06
CA PHE A 286 10.98 7.42 -0.34
C PHE A 286 10.61 8.83 -0.77
N LEU A 287 11.22 9.85 -0.14
CA LEU A 287 11.08 11.23 -0.57
C LEU A 287 11.59 11.43 -1.99
N ALA A 288 12.76 10.85 -2.31
CA ALA A 288 13.33 10.91 -3.65
C ALA A 288 12.45 10.15 -4.65
N THR A 289 12.06 8.91 -4.36
CA THR A 289 11.27 8.10 -5.30
C THR A 289 9.89 8.68 -5.56
N ALA A 290 9.27 9.34 -4.58
CA ALA A 290 7.98 10.00 -4.75
C ALA A 290 8.01 11.13 -5.79
N ALA A 291 9.17 11.76 -5.99
CA ALA A 291 9.34 12.77 -7.02
C ALA A 291 9.32 12.18 -8.43
N PHE A 292 9.58 10.89 -8.62
CA PHE A 292 9.72 10.25 -9.94
C PHE A 292 8.65 9.21 -10.26
N THR A 293 8.05 8.61 -9.25
CA THR A 293 7.20 7.42 -9.39
C THR A 293 6.04 7.46 -8.41
N ASP A 294 4.98 6.70 -8.73
CA ASP A 294 3.84 6.55 -7.85
C ASP A 294 4.23 5.93 -6.50
N PHE A 295 3.58 6.41 -5.44
CA PHE A 295 3.90 6.04 -4.07
C PHE A 295 2.66 5.57 -3.31
N LYS A 296 2.86 4.82 -2.23
CA LYS A 296 1.85 4.68 -1.18
C LYS A 296 2.31 5.47 0.06
N PRO A 297 1.42 6.26 0.68
CA PRO A 297 1.80 7.09 1.82
C PRO A 297 2.41 6.34 3.01
N ASN A 298 2.10 5.06 3.19
CA ASN A 298 2.61 4.23 4.29
C ASN A 298 4.04 3.70 4.07
N TRP A 299 4.60 3.75 2.86
CA TRP A 299 5.92 3.17 2.60
C TRP A 299 7.07 3.68 3.48
N PRO A 300 7.12 4.97 3.88
CA PRO A 300 8.15 5.48 4.78
C PRO A 300 7.96 5.11 6.25
N ALA A 301 6.88 4.41 6.63
CA ALA A 301 6.56 4.12 8.04
C ALA A 301 7.71 3.49 8.85
N PRO A 302 8.55 2.57 8.32
CA PRO A 302 9.69 2.04 9.07
C PRO A 302 10.68 3.13 9.52
N ALA A 303 10.84 4.19 8.71
CA ALA A 303 11.72 5.31 9.04
C ALA A 303 11.22 6.09 10.27
N TYR A 304 9.91 6.29 10.35
CA TYR A 304 9.31 7.11 11.40
C TYR A 304 9.41 6.47 12.79
N LEU A 305 9.55 5.15 12.87
CA LEU A 305 9.72 4.45 14.14
C LEU A 305 10.95 4.91 14.91
N THR A 306 12.06 5.25 14.23
CA THR A 306 13.28 5.77 14.89
C THR A 306 13.40 7.28 14.81
N LEU A 307 12.74 7.94 13.86
CA LEU A 307 12.75 9.41 13.78
C LEU A 307 11.80 10.07 14.80
N ILE A 308 10.70 9.42 15.19
CA ILE A 308 9.81 9.92 16.26
C ILE A 308 10.56 10.10 17.58
N PRO A 309 11.23 9.07 18.17
CA PRO A 309 11.99 9.26 19.39
C PRO A 309 13.10 10.30 19.25
N LEU A 310 13.77 10.36 18.09
CA LEU A 310 14.77 11.39 17.81
C LEU A 310 14.16 12.81 17.84
N SER A 311 12.95 12.98 17.32
CA SER A 311 12.25 14.26 17.32
C SER A 311 11.81 14.72 18.70
N LEU A 312 11.38 13.79 19.55
CA LEU A 312 11.02 14.09 20.94
C LEU A 312 12.25 14.45 21.77
N LEU A 313 13.38 13.77 21.56
CA LEU A 313 14.65 14.15 22.20
C LEU A 313 15.14 15.52 21.71
N GLY A 314 15.03 15.79 20.40
CA GLY A 314 15.36 17.09 19.82
C GLY A 314 14.54 18.21 20.45
N LEU A 315 13.22 18.00 20.62
CA LEU A 315 12.33 18.92 21.31
C LEU A 315 12.84 19.24 22.72
N GLU A 316 13.11 18.24 23.55
CA GLU A 316 13.58 18.46 24.94
C GLU A 316 14.82 19.35 24.99
N ARG A 317 15.76 19.16 24.07
CA ARG A 317 17.00 19.96 24.00
C ARG A 317 16.78 21.35 23.42
N TRP A 318 15.98 21.48 22.38
CA TRP A 318 15.63 22.79 21.80
C TRP A 318 14.80 23.64 22.79
N ARG A 319 14.18 22.99 23.77
CA ARG A 319 13.35 23.58 24.84
C ARG A 319 14.11 24.02 26.09
N ALA A 320 15.42 23.78 26.21
CA ALA A 320 16.19 24.22 27.38
C ALA A 320 16.13 25.74 27.66
N ARG A 321 15.54 26.53 26.74
CA ARG A 321 15.25 27.96 26.92
C ARG A 321 13.79 28.32 27.34
N ALA A 322 12.82 27.39 27.34
CA ALA A 322 11.43 27.66 27.80
C ALA A 322 10.63 26.37 28.12
N LEU A 323 10.68 25.88 29.36
CA LEU A 323 10.06 24.60 29.80
C LEU A 323 8.52 24.54 29.76
N ARG A 324 7.81 25.66 29.73
CA ARG A 324 6.32 25.69 29.65
C ARG A 324 5.80 25.47 28.22
N LEU A 325 6.35 26.18 27.23
CA LEU A 325 5.90 26.16 25.83
C LEU A 325 6.00 24.76 25.21
N ALA A 326 7.21 24.24 25.15
CA ALA A 326 7.56 22.90 25.57
C ALA A 326 6.42 21.90 25.94
N THR A 327 5.91 21.95 27.17
CA THR A 327 4.91 20.99 27.66
C THR A 327 3.57 21.15 26.95
N TRP A 328 3.22 22.38 26.57
CA TRP A 328 2.04 22.68 25.76
C TRP A 328 2.14 22.07 24.37
N ILE A 329 3.29 22.23 23.69
CA ILE A 329 3.57 21.60 22.38
C ILE A 329 3.42 20.08 22.46
N GLY A 330 3.96 19.44 23.51
CA GLY A 330 3.80 18.00 23.70
C GLY A 330 2.34 17.57 23.87
N ARG A 331 1.57 18.29 24.70
CA ARG A 331 0.13 18.05 24.88
C ARG A 331 -0.66 18.25 23.59
N ILE A 332 -0.36 19.32 22.85
CA ILE A 332 -0.98 19.61 21.55
C ILE A 332 -0.62 18.52 20.54
N THR A 333 0.62 18.03 20.52
CA THR A 333 1.04 16.95 19.61
C THR A 333 0.24 15.67 19.89
N VAL A 334 0.11 15.29 21.16
CA VAL A 334 -0.70 14.11 21.55
C VAL A 334 -2.17 14.33 21.24
N ALA A 335 -2.73 15.49 21.56
CA ALA A 335 -4.13 15.81 21.27
C ALA A 335 -4.41 15.80 19.76
N LEU A 336 -3.53 16.38 18.95
CA LEU A 336 -3.63 16.33 17.49
C LEU A 336 -3.48 14.90 16.98
N ALA A 337 -2.49 14.13 17.44
CA ALA A 337 -2.34 12.74 17.01
C ALA A 337 -3.61 11.92 17.32
N VAL A 338 -4.16 12.06 18.53
CA VAL A 338 -5.42 11.43 18.93
C VAL A 338 -6.59 11.91 18.06
N THR A 339 -6.76 13.21 17.84
CA THR A 339 -7.83 13.74 16.97
C THR A 339 -7.70 13.26 15.52
N PHE A 340 -6.49 13.31 14.96
CA PHE A 340 -6.20 12.85 13.61
C PHE A 340 -6.33 11.32 13.46
N ALA A 341 -6.27 10.58 14.56
CA ALA A 341 -6.52 9.14 14.58
C ALA A 341 -8.01 8.80 14.77
N LEU A 342 -8.70 9.53 15.65
CA LEU A 342 -10.11 9.33 15.95
C LEU A 342 -11.03 9.80 14.83
N VAL A 343 -10.77 10.93 14.18
CA VAL A 343 -11.66 11.45 13.13
C VAL A 343 -11.79 10.47 11.95
N PRO A 344 -10.71 9.92 11.37
CA PRO A 344 -10.83 8.88 10.35
C PRO A 344 -11.45 7.58 10.88
N ALA A 345 -11.13 7.17 12.12
CA ALA A 345 -11.71 5.97 12.73
C ALA A 345 -13.22 6.09 12.94
N ILE A 346 -13.69 7.25 13.40
CA ILE A 346 -15.11 7.57 13.52
C ILE A 346 -15.71 7.68 12.12
N HIS A 347 -15.04 8.34 11.17
CA HIS A 347 -15.51 8.47 9.79
C HIS A 347 -15.70 7.11 9.10
N LEU A 348 -14.82 6.14 9.40
CA LEU A 348 -14.91 4.75 8.93
C LEU A 348 -16.19 4.06 9.42
N LEU A 349 -16.56 4.26 10.69
CA LEU A 349 -17.76 3.65 11.29
C LEU A 349 -19.04 4.42 10.96
N HIS A 350 -18.95 5.75 10.99
CA HIS A 350 -20.04 6.69 10.77
C HIS A 350 -19.53 7.79 9.83
N PRO A 351 -20.05 7.93 8.59
CA PRO A 351 -19.58 8.93 7.64
C PRO A 351 -20.02 10.35 8.05
N ILE A 352 -19.35 10.89 9.08
CA ILE A 352 -19.63 12.20 9.69
C ILE A 352 -19.10 13.37 8.86
N VAL A 353 -18.16 13.13 7.95
CA VAL A 353 -17.57 14.13 7.06
C VAL A 353 -18.17 13.97 5.67
N ARG A 354 -18.87 14.99 5.18
CA ARG A 354 -19.38 14.98 3.80
C ARG A 354 -18.23 15.25 2.83
N LEU A 355 -17.81 14.22 2.11
CA LEU A 355 -16.79 14.30 1.08
C LEU A 355 -17.44 14.33 -0.31
N PRO A 356 -16.83 15.00 -1.30
CA PRO A 356 -17.32 14.94 -2.68
C PRO A 356 -17.43 13.51 -3.20
N ARG A 357 -18.31 13.29 -4.19
CA ARG A 357 -18.47 11.98 -4.82
C ARG A 357 -17.12 11.45 -5.33
N GLY A 358 -16.78 10.23 -4.95
CA GLY A 358 -15.52 9.57 -5.30
C GLY A 358 -14.30 10.01 -4.48
N ALA A 359 -14.44 10.94 -3.52
CA ALA A 359 -13.33 11.41 -2.68
C ALA A 359 -13.27 10.73 -1.30
N ASP A 360 -14.28 9.93 -0.93
CA ASP A 360 -14.26 9.11 0.29
C ASP A 360 -13.61 7.75 -0.01
N PRO A 361 -12.37 7.49 0.46
CA PRO A 361 -11.69 6.22 0.25
C PRO A 361 -12.27 5.07 1.08
N THR A 362 -13.22 5.36 1.98
CA THR A 362 -13.92 4.36 2.82
C THR A 362 -15.27 3.97 2.24
N ALA A 363 -15.72 4.67 1.20
CA ALA A 363 -17.03 4.48 0.60
C ALA A 363 -17.24 3.05 0.08
N ASP A 364 -16.19 2.47 -0.52
CA ASP A 364 -16.22 1.13 -1.12
C ASP A 364 -15.95 -0.01 -0.12
N MET A 365 -15.75 0.33 1.16
CA MET A 365 -15.64 -0.66 2.24
C MET A 365 -17.03 -1.10 2.74
N ARG A 366 -18.10 -0.37 2.43
CA ARG A 366 -19.44 -0.58 3.03
C ARG A 366 -20.39 -1.37 2.14
N GLY A 367 -21.44 -1.91 2.75
CA GLY A 367 -22.58 -2.52 2.04
C GLY A 367 -22.33 -3.91 1.42
N TRP A 368 -21.16 -4.50 1.65
CA TRP A 368 -20.79 -5.81 1.10
C TRP A 368 -21.72 -6.98 1.46
N PRO A 369 -22.30 -7.08 2.68
CA PRO A 369 -23.30 -8.11 2.96
C PRO A 369 -24.52 -8.03 2.02
N ARG A 370 -25.03 -6.82 1.77
CA ARG A 370 -26.14 -6.59 0.83
C ARG A 370 -25.73 -6.88 -0.61
N ILE A 371 -24.51 -6.51 -1.01
CA ILE A 371 -23.97 -6.82 -2.34
C ILE A 371 -23.88 -8.34 -2.53
N ALA A 372 -23.34 -9.07 -1.55
CA ALA A 372 -23.23 -10.53 -1.57
C ALA A 372 -24.60 -11.20 -1.71
N ASP A 373 -25.63 -10.71 -1.01
CA ASP A 373 -27.00 -11.19 -1.17
C ASP A 373 -27.56 -10.98 -2.59
N GLN A 374 -27.28 -9.83 -3.22
CA GLN A 374 -27.72 -9.58 -4.59
C GLN A 374 -26.96 -10.44 -5.61
N VAL A 375 -25.67 -10.68 -5.38
CA VAL A 375 -24.88 -11.63 -6.19
C VAL A 375 -25.45 -13.04 -6.07
N ARG A 376 -25.83 -13.49 -4.87
CA ARG A 376 -26.47 -14.79 -4.65
C ARG A 376 -27.80 -14.92 -5.39
N ARG A 377 -28.62 -13.86 -5.39
CA ARG A 377 -29.88 -13.82 -6.16
C ARG A 377 -29.63 -13.89 -7.67
N ALA A 378 -28.66 -13.12 -8.16
CA ALA A 378 -28.27 -13.15 -9.57
C ALA A 378 -27.73 -14.53 -9.99
N LEU A 379 -27.01 -15.22 -9.10
CA LEU A 379 -26.47 -16.55 -9.35
C LEU A 379 -27.58 -17.61 -9.37
N ALA A 380 -28.53 -17.53 -8.44
CA ALA A 380 -29.68 -18.43 -8.40
C ALA A 380 -30.59 -18.28 -9.62
N ASP A 381 -30.77 -17.04 -10.11
CA ASP A 381 -31.59 -16.73 -11.28
C ASP A 381 -30.99 -17.25 -12.61
N LEU A 382 -29.65 -17.41 -12.69
CA LEU A 382 -29.03 -18.08 -13.84
C LEU A 382 -29.39 -19.57 -13.94
N GLY A 383 -29.79 -20.20 -12.82
CA GLY A 383 -30.04 -21.62 -12.68
C GLY A 383 -28.76 -22.47 -12.66
N PRO A 384 -28.85 -23.78 -12.36
CA PRO A 384 -27.70 -24.69 -12.28
C PRO A 384 -26.97 -24.96 -13.61
N GLY A 385 -27.39 -24.34 -14.72
CA GLY A 385 -26.86 -24.57 -16.07
C GLY A 385 -27.23 -25.97 -16.60
N ALA A 386 -27.75 -26.05 -17.82
CA ALA A 386 -28.20 -27.33 -18.38
C ALA A 386 -27.05 -28.30 -18.72
N GLU A 387 -25.82 -27.80 -18.98
CA GLU A 387 -24.74 -28.65 -19.55
C GLU A 387 -23.30 -28.35 -19.06
N ALA A 388 -23.03 -27.28 -18.29
CA ALA A 388 -21.66 -26.76 -18.08
C ALA A 388 -21.28 -26.45 -16.60
N GLY A 389 -21.47 -27.41 -15.69
CA GLY A 389 -20.88 -27.33 -14.33
C GLY A 389 -21.36 -26.18 -13.42
N GLY A 390 -22.51 -25.58 -13.71
CA GLY A 390 -23.10 -24.48 -12.94
C GLY A 390 -22.48 -23.10 -13.19
N PRO A 391 -23.18 -22.01 -12.83
CA PRO A 391 -22.65 -20.66 -13.00
C PRO A 391 -21.56 -20.34 -11.97
N PHE A 392 -20.65 -19.43 -12.31
CA PHE A 392 -19.60 -18.96 -11.39
C PHE A 392 -19.70 -17.45 -11.11
N ILE A 393 -18.84 -16.95 -10.21
CA ILE A 393 -18.80 -15.53 -9.83
C ILE A 393 -17.47 -14.93 -10.27
N ALA A 394 -17.52 -13.77 -10.91
CA ALA A 394 -16.35 -13.04 -11.36
C ALA A 394 -16.43 -11.55 -11.02
N ALA A 395 -15.27 -10.89 -10.95
CA ALA A 395 -15.20 -9.44 -10.85
C ALA A 395 -14.04 -8.87 -11.67
N GLY A 396 -14.15 -7.59 -12.04
CA GLY A 396 -13.15 -6.92 -12.90
C GLY A 396 -11.85 -6.51 -12.21
N ARG A 397 -11.75 -6.68 -10.88
CA ARG A 397 -10.56 -6.36 -10.07
C ARG A 397 -10.46 -7.27 -8.86
N TYR A 398 -9.23 -7.54 -8.42
CA TYR A 398 -8.93 -8.39 -7.26
C TYR A 398 -9.63 -7.91 -5.97
N ALA A 399 -9.75 -6.59 -5.78
CA ALA A 399 -10.38 -6.00 -4.59
C ALA A 399 -11.89 -6.28 -4.52
N LEU A 400 -12.55 -6.41 -5.68
CA LEU A 400 -13.97 -6.78 -5.73
C LEU A 400 -14.13 -8.30 -5.59
N ALA A 401 -13.32 -9.07 -6.31
CA ALA A 401 -13.33 -10.53 -6.27
C ALA A 401 -13.12 -11.04 -4.83
N SER A 402 -12.04 -10.60 -4.19
CA SER A 402 -11.68 -11.05 -2.84
C SER A 402 -12.66 -10.65 -1.74
N ARG A 403 -13.31 -9.49 -1.87
CA ARG A 403 -14.39 -9.10 -0.95
C ARG A 403 -15.64 -9.96 -1.15
N LEU A 404 -15.98 -10.31 -2.40
CA LEU A 404 -17.06 -11.27 -2.65
C LEU A 404 -16.75 -12.62 -2.00
N GLU A 405 -15.53 -13.14 -2.14
CA GLU A 405 -15.12 -14.37 -1.45
C GLU A 405 -15.29 -14.28 0.06
N PHE A 406 -14.97 -13.13 0.66
CA PHE A 406 -15.08 -12.98 2.10
C PHE A 406 -16.53 -12.89 2.57
N TYR A 407 -17.36 -12.11 1.89
CA TYR A 407 -18.72 -11.79 2.35
C TYR A 407 -19.79 -12.78 1.87
N LEU A 408 -19.51 -13.61 0.85
CA LEU A 408 -20.43 -14.66 0.43
C LEU A 408 -20.43 -15.84 1.41
N PRO A 409 -21.61 -16.41 1.73
CA PRO A 409 -21.70 -17.60 2.57
C PRO A 409 -20.88 -18.76 1.99
N GLY A 410 -20.14 -19.45 2.86
CA GLY A 410 -19.29 -20.58 2.46
C GLY A 410 -17.97 -20.17 1.80
N HIS A 411 -17.68 -18.87 1.70
CA HIS A 411 -16.44 -18.35 1.15
C HIS A 411 -16.06 -18.94 -0.22
N PRO A 412 -16.95 -18.91 -1.22
CA PRO A 412 -16.65 -19.51 -2.52
C PRO A 412 -15.42 -18.86 -3.16
N THR A 413 -14.71 -19.62 -4.01
CA THR A 413 -13.68 -19.04 -4.88
C THR A 413 -14.35 -18.19 -5.95
N THR A 414 -13.79 -17.02 -6.21
CA THR A 414 -14.23 -16.11 -7.28
C THR A 414 -13.16 -16.00 -8.36
N VAL A 415 -13.55 -15.51 -9.52
CA VAL A 415 -12.66 -15.29 -10.66
C VAL A 415 -12.31 -13.82 -10.78
N CYS A 416 -11.03 -13.52 -10.93
CA CYS A 416 -10.55 -12.17 -11.17
C CYS A 416 -10.26 -11.97 -12.66
N LEU A 417 -11.02 -11.09 -13.31
CA LEU A 417 -10.84 -10.71 -14.73
C LEU A 417 -10.07 -9.40 -14.87
N ASN A 418 -9.17 -9.12 -13.92
CA ASN A 418 -8.33 -7.95 -13.92
C ASN A 418 -7.52 -7.86 -15.23
N PRO A 419 -7.47 -6.69 -15.91
CA PRO A 419 -6.60 -6.51 -17.07
C PRO A 419 -5.11 -6.65 -16.76
N GLY A 420 -4.69 -6.22 -15.57
CA GLY A 420 -3.30 -6.36 -15.13
C GLY A 420 -3.08 -7.71 -14.47
N ARG A 421 -1.82 -8.14 -14.40
CA ARG A 421 -1.45 -9.32 -13.60
C ARG A 421 -1.68 -9.07 -12.12
N ASP A 422 -2.30 -10.04 -11.47
CA ASP A 422 -2.36 -10.18 -10.03
C ASP A 422 -2.19 -11.66 -9.65
N ALA A 423 -2.24 -11.98 -8.35
CA ALA A 423 -2.00 -13.32 -7.84
C ALA A 423 -3.12 -14.31 -8.20
N TYR A 424 -4.34 -13.85 -8.58
CA TYR A 424 -5.35 -14.79 -9.07
C TYR A 424 -4.86 -15.52 -10.30
N ASP A 425 -4.07 -14.87 -11.16
CA ASP A 425 -3.51 -15.49 -12.37
C ASP A 425 -2.59 -16.69 -12.07
N ASP A 426 -2.09 -16.81 -10.84
CA ASP A 426 -1.22 -17.92 -10.44
C ASP A 426 -2.01 -19.19 -10.05
N TRP A 427 -3.32 -19.10 -9.75
CA TRP A 427 -4.16 -20.25 -9.35
C TRP A 427 -5.47 -20.42 -10.11
N GLN A 428 -5.95 -19.40 -10.82
CA GLN A 428 -7.19 -19.51 -11.60
C GLN A 428 -6.95 -20.15 -12.97
N ARG A 429 -7.82 -21.09 -13.35
CA ARG A 429 -7.79 -21.74 -14.68
C ARG A 429 -9.00 -21.31 -15.49
N LEU A 430 -8.83 -20.26 -16.29
CA LEU A 430 -9.95 -19.63 -17.00
C LEU A 430 -10.52 -20.50 -18.13
N ASP A 431 -9.69 -21.33 -18.77
CA ASP A 431 -10.15 -22.23 -19.83
C ASP A 431 -11.13 -23.29 -19.31
N ASP A 432 -11.00 -23.71 -18.06
CA ASP A 432 -11.91 -24.63 -17.39
C ASP A 432 -13.32 -24.02 -17.20
N LEU A 433 -13.46 -22.71 -17.45
CA LEU A 433 -14.72 -21.98 -17.33
C LEU A 433 -15.40 -21.67 -18.66
N ARG A 434 -14.82 -22.13 -19.78
CA ARG A 434 -15.33 -21.86 -21.12
C ARG A 434 -16.77 -22.36 -21.29
N GLY A 435 -17.61 -21.53 -21.90
CA GLY A 435 -19.03 -21.81 -22.13
C GLY A 435 -19.93 -21.67 -20.90
N ARG A 436 -19.36 -21.48 -19.70
CA ARG A 436 -20.15 -21.37 -18.46
C ARG A 436 -20.78 -19.99 -18.33
N ASP A 437 -21.93 -19.95 -17.67
CA ASP A 437 -22.59 -18.71 -17.29
C ASP A 437 -21.98 -18.15 -16.01
N PHE A 438 -22.12 -16.84 -15.78
CA PHE A 438 -21.53 -16.23 -14.59
C PHE A 438 -22.20 -14.92 -14.18
N VAL A 439 -22.07 -14.61 -12.90
CA VAL A 439 -22.37 -13.30 -12.35
C VAL A 439 -21.09 -12.48 -12.34
N PHE A 440 -21.12 -11.29 -12.92
CA PHE A 440 -19.99 -10.38 -12.94
C PHE A 440 -20.26 -9.12 -12.12
N VAL A 441 -19.30 -8.71 -11.30
CA VAL A 441 -19.43 -7.53 -10.44
C VAL A 441 -18.43 -6.44 -10.85
N ALA A 442 -18.97 -5.24 -11.09
CA ALA A 442 -18.23 -4.00 -11.29
C ALA A 442 -18.63 -2.95 -10.27
N SER A 443 -17.83 -1.91 -10.09
CA SER A 443 -18.16 -0.79 -9.19
C SER A 443 -17.95 0.56 -9.86
N ASP A 444 -18.46 1.64 -9.25
CA ASP A 444 -18.24 3.00 -9.76
C ASP A 444 -16.74 3.34 -9.86
N ARG A 445 -15.91 2.76 -8.98
CA ARG A 445 -14.45 2.91 -9.00
C ARG A 445 -13.77 2.07 -10.08
N PHE A 446 -14.34 0.91 -10.38
CA PHE A 446 -13.87 0.01 -11.44
C PHE A 446 -15.01 -0.33 -12.40
N PRO A 447 -15.46 0.63 -13.23
CA PRO A 447 -16.72 0.55 -13.96
C PRO A 447 -16.62 -0.26 -15.26
N THR A 448 -15.53 -1.01 -15.47
CA THR A 448 -15.32 -1.75 -16.71
C THR A 448 -16.34 -2.90 -16.79
N PRO A 449 -17.21 -2.91 -17.81
CA PRO A 449 -18.21 -3.95 -17.96
C PRO A 449 -17.57 -5.24 -18.53
N PRO A 450 -18.21 -6.42 -18.34
CA PRO A 450 -17.57 -7.71 -18.61
C PRO A 450 -17.13 -7.90 -20.06
N GLN A 451 -17.87 -7.35 -21.02
CA GLN A 451 -17.63 -7.50 -22.47
C GLN A 451 -16.33 -6.80 -22.92
N ARG A 452 -15.76 -5.91 -22.09
CA ARG A 452 -14.46 -5.29 -22.35
C ARG A 452 -13.29 -6.11 -21.81
N LEU A 453 -13.55 -7.10 -20.96
CA LEU A 453 -12.54 -7.92 -20.29
C LEU A 453 -12.46 -9.33 -20.86
N VAL A 454 -13.61 -9.86 -21.28
CA VAL A 454 -13.77 -11.22 -21.82
C VAL A 454 -14.84 -11.25 -22.91
N ALA A 455 -14.77 -12.26 -23.77
CA ALA A 455 -15.85 -12.54 -24.70
C ALA A 455 -16.99 -13.26 -23.97
N VAL A 456 -18.23 -12.88 -24.30
CA VAL A 456 -19.46 -13.47 -23.76
C VAL A 456 -20.50 -13.55 -24.88
N ASP A 457 -21.42 -14.50 -24.80
CA ASP A 457 -22.53 -14.61 -25.76
C ASP A 457 -23.53 -13.48 -25.56
N SER A 458 -23.88 -13.22 -24.29
CA SER A 458 -24.74 -12.11 -23.91
C SER A 458 -24.46 -11.69 -22.47
N SER A 459 -24.85 -10.46 -22.13
CA SER A 459 -24.76 -9.94 -20.77
C SER A 459 -25.69 -8.77 -20.57
N TRP A 460 -26.29 -8.70 -19.39
CA TRP A 460 -27.22 -7.63 -19.00
C TRP A 460 -27.02 -7.27 -17.53
N ILE A 461 -27.48 -6.08 -17.16
CA ILE A 461 -27.45 -5.63 -15.77
C ILE A 461 -28.61 -6.31 -15.05
N PHE A 462 -28.29 -7.13 -14.05
CA PHE A 462 -29.30 -7.71 -13.16
C PHE A 462 -29.77 -6.67 -12.14
N THR A 463 -28.84 -5.96 -11.50
CA THR A 463 -29.18 -4.88 -10.57
C THR A 463 -28.02 -3.91 -10.37
N ARG A 464 -28.35 -2.72 -9.85
CA ARG A 464 -27.39 -1.75 -9.34
C ARG A 464 -27.63 -1.57 -7.85
N VAL A 465 -26.66 -1.95 -7.04
CA VAL A 465 -26.69 -1.76 -5.59
C VAL A 465 -25.99 -0.46 -5.27
N ARG A 466 -26.74 0.49 -4.72
CA ARG A 466 -26.14 1.70 -4.13
C ARG A 466 -26.04 1.52 -2.63
N THR A 467 -24.83 1.69 -2.10
CA THR A 467 -24.62 1.78 -0.67
C THR A 467 -24.80 3.24 -0.27
N SER A 468 -25.87 3.54 0.44
CA SER A 468 -26.09 4.84 1.05
C SER A 468 -25.72 4.79 2.54
N SER A 469 -25.19 5.88 3.04
CA SER A 469 -25.39 6.25 4.45
C SER A 469 -26.53 7.26 4.52
N GLU A 470 -27.15 7.45 5.70
CA GLU A 470 -28.24 8.43 5.92
C GLU A 470 -27.91 9.85 5.41
N ALA A 471 -26.62 10.19 5.23
CA ALA A 471 -26.17 11.49 4.77
C ALA A 471 -25.76 11.57 3.29
N GLN A 472 -25.50 10.45 2.59
CA GLN A 472 -25.00 10.48 1.20
C GLN A 472 -25.00 9.10 0.52
N GLU A 473 -25.25 9.05 -0.80
CA GLU A 473 -24.83 7.92 -1.65
C GLU A 473 -23.30 7.92 -1.74
N THR A 474 -22.67 6.84 -1.26
CA THR A 474 -21.21 6.78 -1.16
C THR A 474 -20.58 5.94 -2.29
N PHE A 475 -21.21 4.83 -2.68
CA PHE A 475 -20.61 3.86 -3.60
C PHE A 475 -21.67 3.00 -4.31
N GLY A 476 -21.52 2.83 -5.62
CA GLY A 476 -22.37 1.97 -6.45
C GLY A 476 -21.63 0.72 -6.94
N VAL A 477 -22.36 -0.39 -6.95
CA VAL A 477 -21.95 -1.68 -7.53
C VAL A 477 -22.96 -2.09 -8.59
N THR A 478 -22.47 -2.46 -9.77
CA THR A 478 -23.29 -3.01 -10.85
C THR A 478 -23.06 -4.51 -10.94
N ILE A 479 -24.14 -5.28 -10.84
CA ILE A 479 -24.13 -6.73 -10.95
C ILE A 479 -24.71 -7.11 -12.31
N TYR A 480 -23.91 -7.84 -13.08
CA TYR A 480 -24.27 -8.34 -14.40
C TYR A 480 -24.52 -9.84 -14.33
N GLN A 481 -25.46 -10.32 -15.13
CA GLN A 481 -25.54 -11.73 -15.52
C GLN A 481 -24.97 -11.87 -16.92
N CYS A 482 -24.18 -12.91 -17.13
CA CYS A 482 -23.45 -13.16 -18.36
C CYS A 482 -23.64 -14.62 -18.78
N ARG A 483 -23.80 -14.85 -20.08
CA ARG A 483 -23.91 -16.18 -20.68
C ARG A 483 -22.70 -16.50 -21.56
N GLY A 484 -22.27 -17.75 -21.54
CA GLY A 484 -21.23 -18.27 -22.45
C GLY A 484 -19.87 -17.61 -22.30
N PHE A 485 -19.21 -17.77 -21.15
CA PHE A 485 -17.88 -17.25 -20.89
C PHE A 485 -16.85 -17.74 -21.91
N ARG A 486 -16.10 -16.83 -22.53
CA ARG A 486 -14.99 -17.16 -23.42
C ARG A 486 -13.75 -16.36 -22.97
N PRO A 487 -12.73 -17.02 -22.41
CA PRO A 487 -11.56 -16.31 -21.92
C PRO A 487 -10.85 -15.59 -23.07
N ALA A 488 -10.40 -14.37 -22.81
CA ALA A 488 -9.54 -13.63 -23.72
C ALA A 488 -8.14 -14.28 -23.78
N ASP A 489 -7.48 -14.21 -24.93
CA ASP A 489 -6.11 -14.73 -25.08
C ASP A 489 -5.20 -14.18 -23.97
N PRO A 490 -4.37 -15.01 -23.31
CA PRO A 490 -3.47 -14.56 -22.24
C PRO A 490 -2.56 -13.40 -22.67
N ILE A 491 -2.14 -13.40 -23.94
CA ILE A 491 -1.28 -12.37 -24.56
C ILE A 491 -2.00 -11.02 -24.71
N ALA A 492 -3.33 -11.02 -24.83
CA ALA A 492 -4.12 -9.81 -24.96
C ALA A 492 -4.40 -9.13 -23.61
N ARG A 493 -4.39 -9.89 -22.50
CA ARG A 493 -4.59 -9.35 -21.14
C ARG A 493 -3.39 -8.56 -20.65
N PHE A 494 -2.21 -9.16 -20.72
CA PHE A 494 -0.95 -8.48 -20.44
C PHE A 494 -0.55 -7.73 -21.70
N GLY A 495 -1.20 -6.58 -21.95
CA GLY A 495 -1.05 -5.80 -23.17
C GLY A 495 0.36 -5.89 -23.73
N SER A 496 0.48 -6.30 -25.01
CA SER A 496 1.76 -6.67 -25.63
C SER A 496 2.89 -5.74 -25.15
N PRO A 497 4.08 -6.25 -24.81
CA PRO A 497 5.24 -5.38 -24.62
C PRO A 497 5.51 -4.68 -25.96
N ARG A 498 4.89 -3.51 -26.16
CA ARG A 498 5.23 -2.58 -27.22
C ARG A 498 6.65 -2.14 -26.91
N GLY A 499 7.62 -2.85 -27.48
CA GLY A 499 9.01 -2.50 -27.32
C GLY A 499 10.05 -3.62 -27.45
N LEU A 500 9.69 -4.90 -27.63
CA LEU A 500 10.73 -5.95 -27.76
C LEU A 500 10.46 -7.04 -28.81
N GLY A 501 9.34 -6.96 -29.55
CA GLY A 501 8.99 -7.94 -30.59
C GLY A 501 9.60 -7.73 -31.97
N SER A 502 10.22 -6.57 -32.26
CA SER A 502 10.71 -6.24 -33.62
C SER A 502 12.22 -6.38 -33.82
N ILE A 503 13.01 -6.74 -32.80
CA ILE A 503 14.49 -6.81 -32.94
C ILE A 503 15.01 -8.25 -33.16
N ARG A 504 14.24 -9.30 -32.80
CA ARG A 504 14.68 -10.70 -33.00
C ARG A 504 14.21 -11.37 -34.30
N ALA A 505 13.23 -10.81 -35.00
CA ALA A 505 12.75 -11.37 -36.28
C ALA A 505 13.44 -10.77 -37.52
N ALA A 506 14.18 -9.67 -37.37
CA ALA A 506 14.93 -9.03 -38.46
C ALA A 506 16.43 -9.42 -38.50
N ALA A 507 16.94 -10.11 -37.47
CA ALA A 507 18.37 -10.46 -37.36
C ALA A 507 18.73 -11.86 -37.90
N THR A 508 17.76 -12.65 -38.38
CA THR A 508 17.99 -14.01 -38.92
C THR A 508 17.77 -14.13 -40.43
N ARG A 509 17.60 -13.02 -41.15
CA ARG A 509 17.58 -12.98 -42.63
C ARG A 509 18.28 -11.74 -43.18
N ALA A 510 19.57 -11.59 -42.94
CA ALA A 510 20.44 -10.71 -43.73
C ALA A 510 21.92 -10.95 -43.40
N HIS A 511 22.42 -12.17 -43.59
CA HIS A 511 23.87 -12.43 -43.69
C HIS A 511 24.15 -13.23 -44.95
N ALA A 512 24.22 -12.51 -46.06
CA ALA A 512 24.92 -12.94 -47.27
C ALA A 512 25.48 -11.68 -47.98
N GLY A 513 26.78 -11.44 -47.79
CA GLY A 513 27.65 -10.73 -48.72
C GLY A 513 27.59 -9.19 -48.76
N ARG A 514 28.57 -8.52 -48.13
CA ARG A 514 29.54 -7.53 -48.72
C ARG A 514 30.23 -6.67 -47.62
N PRO A 515 31.45 -6.13 -47.88
CA PRO A 515 32.38 -5.61 -46.86
C PRO A 515 32.17 -4.10 -46.53
N PRO A 516 32.88 -3.52 -45.53
CA PRO A 516 32.43 -2.32 -44.83
C PRO A 516 32.90 -1.02 -45.50
N GLY A 517 31.99 -0.06 -45.61
CA GLY A 517 32.27 1.33 -45.98
C GLY A 517 31.33 2.26 -45.21
N ALA A 518 31.90 3.25 -44.54
CA ALA A 518 31.23 4.20 -43.66
C ALA A 518 30.14 5.02 -44.37
N CYS A 519 29.02 5.33 -43.68
CA CYS A 519 28.32 6.59 -43.91
C CYS A 519 27.35 6.99 -42.77
N LEU A 520 27.33 8.30 -42.53
CA LEU A 520 26.59 9.10 -41.55
C LEU A 520 25.06 8.85 -41.52
N VAL A 521 24.49 8.86 -40.31
CA VAL A 521 23.03 8.97 -40.09
C VAL A 521 22.61 10.44 -40.18
N ARG A 522 21.77 10.77 -41.18
CA ARG A 522 20.99 12.01 -41.26
C ARG A 522 19.53 11.67 -40.96
N VAL A 523 18.93 12.32 -39.97
CA VAL A 523 17.50 12.19 -39.61
C VAL A 523 16.70 13.15 -40.49
N LEU A 524 15.68 12.64 -41.20
CA LEU A 524 14.62 13.43 -41.84
C LEU A 524 13.24 12.82 -41.51
N PRO A 525 12.20 13.65 -41.32
CA PRO A 525 10.86 13.19 -40.94
C PRO A 525 10.04 12.80 -42.18
N ILE A 526 9.34 11.66 -42.12
CA ILE A 526 8.39 11.26 -43.16
C ILE A 526 6.98 11.56 -42.70
N VAL A 527 6.39 12.55 -43.36
CA VAL A 527 4.94 12.75 -43.52
C VAL A 527 4.47 11.85 -44.66
N HIS A 528 3.36 11.12 -44.48
CA HIS A 528 2.49 10.76 -45.61
C HIS A 528 1.02 10.62 -45.18
N ALA A 529 0.17 11.08 -46.09
CA ALA A 529 -1.25 11.32 -45.97
C ALA A 529 -2.09 10.17 -46.55
N GLY A 530 -3.37 10.12 -46.16
CA GLY A 530 -4.44 9.72 -47.08
C GLY A 530 -5.29 8.51 -46.67
N THR A 531 -6.29 8.72 -45.80
CA THR A 531 -7.62 8.07 -45.93
C THR A 531 -8.69 8.93 -45.21
N ARG A 532 -9.76 9.30 -45.92
CA ARG A 532 -10.86 10.17 -45.48
C ARG A 532 -11.67 9.60 -44.30
N PRO A 533 -12.21 10.41 -43.37
CA PRO A 533 -13.10 9.94 -42.31
C PRO A 533 -14.55 9.77 -42.81
N ARG A 534 -15.18 8.64 -42.48
CA ARG A 534 -16.65 8.48 -42.55
C ARG A 534 -17.30 9.37 -41.48
N ARG A 535 -18.30 10.15 -41.87
CA ARG A 535 -19.20 10.92 -40.98
C ARG A 535 -20.01 9.95 -40.10
N SER A 536 -19.99 10.14 -38.79
CA SER A 536 -21.03 9.60 -37.88
C SER A 536 -22.16 10.64 -37.72
N PRO A 537 -23.43 10.24 -37.60
CA PRO A 537 -24.55 11.17 -37.43
C PRO A 537 -24.54 11.79 -36.03
N ALA A 538 -24.82 13.09 -35.97
CA ALA A 538 -25.13 13.83 -34.77
C ALA A 538 -26.58 13.59 -34.33
N GLY A 539 -26.83 13.67 -33.00
CA GLY A 539 -28.12 14.06 -32.45
C GLY A 539 -28.86 13.03 -31.58
N ALA A 540 -28.57 13.01 -30.27
CA ALA A 540 -29.57 12.82 -29.21
C ALA A 540 -28.95 13.10 -27.82
N GLY A 541 -29.33 14.24 -27.22
CA GLY A 541 -29.40 14.45 -25.77
C GLY A 541 -28.09 14.64 -24.99
N TRP A 542 -27.45 15.80 -25.12
CA TRP A 542 -26.54 16.31 -24.07
C TRP A 542 -27.02 17.71 -23.68
N GLU A 543 -27.64 17.85 -22.51
CA GLU A 543 -27.91 19.16 -21.91
C GLU A 543 -26.65 19.65 -21.20
N GLU A 544 -26.22 20.87 -21.54
CA GLU A 544 -25.11 21.56 -20.87
C GLU A 544 -25.51 21.88 -19.42
N PRO A 545 -24.72 21.47 -18.40
CA PRO A 545 -25.03 21.80 -17.01
C PRO A 545 -24.94 23.31 -16.78
N ARG A 546 -25.94 23.87 -16.08
CA ARG A 546 -26.04 25.31 -15.80
C ARG A 546 -24.96 25.74 -14.82
N HIS A 547 -24.46 26.96 -15.02
CA HIS A 547 -23.31 27.57 -14.34
C HIS A 547 -23.45 27.71 -12.81
N GLU A 548 -24.65 27.45 -12.26
CA GLU A 548 -24.98 27.53 -10.84
C GLU A 548 -24.61 26.27 -10.04
N GLU A 549 -24.25 25.16 -10.71
CA GLU A 549 -23.83 23.91 -10.05
C GLU A 549 -22.37 23.91 -9.54
N PHE A 550 -21.59 24.96 -9.82
CA PHE A 550 -20.19 25.06 -9.42
C PHE A 550 -20.00 26.13 -8.34
N THR A 551 -20.27 25.77 -7.08
CA THR A 551 -19.81 26.55 -5.92
C THR A 551 -18.47 26.00 -5.39
N PRO A 552 -17.50 26.87 -5.05
CA PRO A 552 -16.13 26.47 -4.73
C PRO A 552 -16.00 26.07 -3.27
N ARG A 553 -15.24 25.01 -2.93
CA ARG A 553 -14.60 24.90 -1.60
C ARG A 553 -13.52 23.80 -1.45
N ARG A 554 -12.33 24.30 -1.07
CA ARG A 554 -11.19 23.75 -0.30
C ARG A 554 -10.31 22.68 -0.95
N ALA A 555 -9.00 22.98 -0.99
CA ALA A 555 -7.87 22.17 -1.46
C ALA A 555 -7.75 20.74 -0.85
N TRP A 556 -8.52 20.43 0.20
CA TRP A 556 -8.57 19.12 0.84
C TRP A 556 -9.30 18.05 0.00
N SER A 557 -10.25 18.45 -0.84
CA SER A 557 -11.05 17.54 -1.67
C SER A 557 -10.33 17.04 -2.92
N LEU A 558 -9.50 17.90 -3.52
CA LEU A 558 -8.68 17.59 -4.70
C LEU A 558 -7.59 16.54 -4.40
N PHE A 559 -7.06 16.56 -3.18
CA PHE A 559 -5.97 15.68 -2.75
C PHE A 559 -6.41 14.20 -2.61
N ASN A 560 -7.59 13.95 -2.04
CA ASN A 560 -8.13 12.59 -1.91
C ASN A 560 -8.69 12.04 -3.23
N ALA A 561 -9.30 12.88 -4.06
CA ALA A 561 -9.73 12.47 -5.40
C ALA A 561 -8.55 12.09 -6.31
N PHE A 562 -7.40 12.77 -6.17
CA PHE A 562 -6.23 12.51 -6.98
C PHE A 562 -5.48 11.22 -6.60
N THR A 563 -5.29 10.96 -5.31
CA THR A 563 -4.62 9.74 -4.82
C THR A 563 -5.37 8.45 -5.18
N GLU A 564 -6.67 8.56 -5.46
CA GLU A 564 -7.52 7.45 -5.94
C GLU A 564 -7.53 7.30 -7.47
N VAL A 565 -7.40 8.38 -8.25
CA VAL A 565 -7.20 8.32 -9.71
C VAL A 565 -5.94 7.55 -10.09
N GLN A 566 -4.88 7.64 -9.27
CA GLN A 566 -3.63 6.90 -9.49
C GLN A 566 -3.76 5.38 -9.31
N LYS A 567 -4.83 4.87 -8.69
CA LYS A 567 -5.05 3.42 -8.50
C LYS A 567 -5.85 2.76 -9.65
N GLY A 568 -6.44 3.54 -10.57
CA GLY A 568 -7.61 3.08 -11.35
C GLY A 568 -7.50 2.92 -12.87
N GLY A 569 -6.57 3.57 -13.58
CA GLY A 569 -6.73 3.70 -15.04
C GLY A 569 -5.46 3.80 -15.89
N SER A 570 -5.63 3.56 -17.19
CA SER A 570 -4.59 3.75 -18.22
C SER A 570 -4.15 5.23 -18.32
N PRO A 571 -2.98 5.53 -18.91
CA PRO A 571 -2.45 6.89 -19.03
C PRO A 571 -3.44 7.91 -19.61
N ARG A 572 -4.38 7.46 -20.44
CA ARG A 572 -5.43 8.30 -21.04
C ARG A 572 -6.46 8.80 -20.01
N PHE A 573 -6.83 7.98 -19.03
CA PHE A 573 -7.76 8.38 -17.95
C PHE A 573 -7.11 9.35 -16.97
N GLN A 574 -5.80 9.18 -16.72
CA GLN A 574 -5.00 10.10 -15.91
C GLN A 574 -4.80 11.45 -16.62
N MET A 575 -4.62 11.43 -17.95
CA MET A 575 -4.52 12.64 -18.78
C MET A 575 -5.86 13.37 -18.91
N GLU A 576 -6.98 12.67 -19.08
CA GLU A 576 -8.33 13.29 -19.10
C GLU A 576 -8.74 13.87 -17.74
N GLY A 577 -8.39 13.20 -16.63
CA GLY A 577 -8.58 13.74 -15.28
C GLY A 577 -7.74 15.00 -15.02
N SER A 578 -6.49 15.02 -15.50
CA SER A 578 -5.59 16.17 -15.42
C SER A 578 -6.06 17.33 -16.33
N LEU A 579 -6.58 17.02 -17.52
CA LEU A 579 -7.10 18.02 -18.47
C LEU A 579 -8.40 18.68 -17.97
N ARG A 580 -9.27 17.95 -17.25
CA ARG A 580 -10.46 18.51 -16.59
C ARG A 580 -10.11 19.48 -15.44
N LEU A 581 -8.93 19.32 -14.81
CA LEU A 581 -8.40 20.25 -13.80
C LEU A 581 -7.71 21.48 -14.39
N THR A 582 -7.27 21.43 -15.66
CA THR A 582 -6.62 22.58 -16.32
C THR A 582 -7.58 23.62 -16.92
N LYS A 583 -8.84 23.26 -17.24
CA LYS A 583 -9.82 24.22 -17.80
C LYS A 583 -10.18 25.37 -16.85
N PRO A 584 -10.36 25.16 -15.53
CA PRO A 584 -10.54 26.25 -14.56
C PRO A 584 -9.27 27.10 -14.40
N PHE A 585 -8.09 26.47 -14.41
CA PHE A 585 -6.80 27.13 -14.17
C PHE A 585 -6.38 28.10 -15.28
N ARG A 586 -6.80 27.87 -16.54
CA ARG A 586 -6.51 28.78 -17.67
C ARG A 586 -7.38 30.03 -17.70
N ARG A 587 -8.57 30.03 -17.08
CA ARG A 587 -9.46 31.21 -17.06
C ARG A 587 -9.12 32.19 -15.93
N GLU A 588 -8.45 31.75 -14.86
CA GLU A 588 -8.02 32.63 -13.75
C GLU A 588 -6.65 33.30 -13.95
N LEU A 589 -5.86 32.84 -14.93
CA LEU A 589 -4.50 33.37 -15.20
C LEU A 589 -4.43 34.31 -16.42
N GLN A 590 -5.57 34.67 -17.02
CA GLN A 590 -5.62 35.79 -17.96
C GLN A 590 -5.97 37.05 -17.18
N PRO A 591 -5.03 38.01 -17.03
CA PRO A 591 -5.42 39.33 -16.57
C PRO A 591 -6.37 39.94 -17.61
N ASN A 592 -7.47 40.53 -17.13
CA ASN A 592 -8.29 41.44 -17.95
C ASN A 592 -7.45 42.58 -18.49
#